data_AF-A0A433TSP3-F1
#
_entry.id   AF-A0A433TSP3-F1
#
_cell.length_a   1.000
_cell.length_b   1.000
_cell.length_c   1.000
_cell.angle_alpha   90.00
_cell.angle_beta   90.00
_cell.angle_gamma   90.00
#
_symmetry.space_group_name_H-M   'P 1'
#
loop_
_entity.id
_entity.type
_entity.pdbx_description
1 polymer ?
#
loop_
_entity_poly.entity_id
_entity_poly.type
_entity_poly.pdbx_seq_one_letter_code
_entity_poly.pdbx_strand_id
1 'polypeptide(L)'
;MRRIHDQRPRTVWRIVLTYLAHIVSMRYGMLLLVAIATVICLIANLALQHRHVPHDPAVNVPKHHRNKNPHRHKDESAQNNLKSEHEEVENSNIDVDHYHLNHHRNKTMEFNPNRLEEIARWRQQTRVDCSALFKNNTHSVRQAVAIARVFAAEEEKKYGGKENTYLQKKMREDPLASQHYREVMKWAGEFKRLTNTWYLNATKNCERFKWSRGYITSPLTQEEEEFPLAYSILVFKDIELVERLLRSIYRPQNSYCINVDIKSDPEFYRAVTALVKCFSDNVRMSSIRFDVRWATYTVLEPELVCMQDLWDMDEERHEKDTAKDGQKVESRKSRKPWKYFINLTGQEFPLKTNYELVKMIKALKGANSEEGTRKRANKNRWGSKPAPYDINPVKGGVHTLFNRATVDFILHSETARAFVDWLKDTDYPDETLFASINFNPHLKIPGTYNGTKMEENESLTRYKQWYGNNCSSQHVVHSICILSTGDLYRLGASPHMFANKFYLHEDRIVIGCLEEKIFNDTRDEFKGIKTFDTTFYSNQDFVINQVKG
;
A
#
# COMPACT_ATOMS: atom_id res chain seq x y z
N MET A 1 -42.92 -68.28 29.52
CA MET A 1 -43.61 -66.99 29.31
C MET A 1 -42.70 -65.83 29.68
N ARG A 2 -42.04 -65.18 28.71
CA ARG A 2 -41.55 -63.80 28.83
C ARG A 2 -41.65 -63.16 27.44
N ARG A 3 -42.50 -62.13 27.32
CA ARG A 3 -42.73 -61.37 26.09
C ARG A 3 -41.59 -60.36 25.89
N ILE A 4 -41.10 -60.30 24.66
CA ILE A 4 -40.14 -59.34 24.13
C ILE A 4 -40.92 -58.06 23.78
N HIS A 5 -40.49 -56.90 24.30
CA HIS A 5 -40.98 -55.59 23.88
C HIS A 5 -39.95 -54.90 22.97
N ASP A 6 -40.36 -54.67 21.73
CA ASP A 6 -39.69 -53.93 20.68
C ASP A 6 -39.75 -52.41 21.00
N GLN A 7 -38.60 -51.73 21.02
CA GLN A 7 -38.51 -50.27 21.00
C GLN A 7 -37.63 -49.84 19.82
N ARG A 8 -38.27 -49.33 18.75
CA ARG A 8 -37.62 -48.58 17.68
C ARG A 8 -37.65 -47.06 17.95
N PRO A 9 -36.63 -46.30 17.54
CA PRO A 9 -36.38 -44.95 18.04
C PRO A 9 -37.12 -43.85 17.28
N ARG A 10 -37.70 -42.90 18.03
CA ARG A 10 -38.35 -41.65 17.58
C ARG A 10 -37.42 -40.62 16.92
N THR A 11 -36.18 -41.00 16.57
CA THR A 11 -35.14 -40.06 16.11
C THR A 11 -35.13 -39.85 14.59
N VAL A 12 -35.60 -40.84 13.81
CA VAL A 12 -35.57 -40.77 12.34
C VAL A 12 -36.62 -39.79 11.77
N TRP A 13 -37.80 -39.71 12.39
CA TRP A 13 -38.88 -38.82 11.93
C TRP A 13 -38.59 -37.32 12.13
N ARG A 14 -37.80 -36.95 13.15
CA ARG A 14 -37.41 -35.55 13.38
C ARG A 14 -36.45 -35.02 12.32
N ILE A 15 -35.56 -35.87 11.80
CA ILE A 15 -34.57 -35.52 10.77
C ILE A 15 -35.26 -35.37 9.41
N VAL A 16 -36.22 -36.24 9.08
CA VAL A 16 -36.98 -36.17 7.82
C VAL A 16 -37.86 -34.90 7.75
N LEU A 17 -38.47 -34.51 8.88
CA LEU A 17 -39.27 -33.28 8.95
C LEU A 17 -38.44 -31.98 8.84
N THR A 18 -37.21 -31.96 9.36
CA THR A 18 -36.31 -30.80 9.20
C THR A 18 -35.74 -30.70 7.78
N TYR A 19 -35.46 -31.82 7.14
CA TYR A 19 -35.00 -31.84 5.74
C TYR A 19 -36.08 -31.38 4.75
N LEU A 20 -37.33 -31.80 4.96
CA LEU A 20 -38.47 -31.36 4.14
C LEU A 20 -38.78 -29.86 4.33
N ALA A 21 -38.66 -29.32 5.54
CA ALA A 21 -38.81 -27.88 5.80
C ALA A 21 -37.74 -27.03 5.10
N HIS A 22 -36.49 -27.51 5.03
CA HIS A 22 -35.42 -26.83 4.29
C HIS A 22 -35.60 -26.87 2.77
N ILE A 23 -36.08 -27.98 2.22
CA ILE A 23 -36.38 -28.10 0.78
C ILE A 23 -37.53 -27.19 0.37
N VAL A 24 -38.56 -27.07 1.21
CA VAL A 24 -39.69 -26.15 0.98
C VAL A 24 -39.22 -24.69 1.08
N SER A 25 -38.38 -24.34 2.06
CA SER A 25 -37.80 -22.98 2.19
C SER A 25 -36.91 -22.58 1.01
N MET A 26 -36.10 -23.50 0.46
CA MET A 26 -35.26 -23.21 -0.73
C MET A 26 -36.08 -23.01 -2.01
N ARG A 27 -37.20 -23.75 -2.19
CA ARG A 27 -38.07 -23.58 -3.36
C ARG A 27 -38.81 -22.24 -3.37
N TYR A 28 -39.28 -21.77 -2.21
CA TYR A 28 -39.89 -20.43 -2.10
C TYR A 28 -38.86 -19.30 -2.21
N GLY A 29 -37.62 -19.51 -1.73
CA GLY A 29 -36.52 -18.54 -1.89
C GLY A 29 -36.09 -18.34 -3.35
N MET A 30 -36.02 -19.41 -4.15
CA MET A 30 -35.74 -19.30 -5.59
C MET A 30 -36.87 -18.61 -6.36
N LEU A 31 -38.13 -18.93 -6.06
CA LEU A 31 -39.28 -18.28 -6.70
C LEU A 31 -39.36 -16.78 -6.37
N LEU A 32 -39.00 -16.39 -5.14
CA LEU A 32 -38.93 -14.99 -4.73
C LEU A 32 -37.80 -14.24 -5.45
N LEU A 33 -36.63 -14.87 -5.63
CA LEU A 33 -35.51 -14.27 -6.38
C LEU A 33 -35.85 -14.09 -7.87
N VAL A 34 -36.55 -15.05 -8.48
CA VAL A 34 -37.00 -14.93 -9.87
C VAL A 34 -38.07 -13.83 -10.01
N ALA A 35 -38.99 -13.72 -9.06
CA ALA A 35 -40.00 -12.65 -9.04
C ALA A 35 -39.38 -11.25 -8.84
N ILE A 36 -38.38 -11.12 -7.97
CA ILE A 36 -37.63 -9.87 -7.78
C ILE A 36 -36.87 -9.50 -9.06
N ALA A 37 -36.24 -10.48 -9.72
CA ALA A 37 -35.52 -10.25 -10.98
C ALA A 37 -36.44 -9.81 -12.12
N THR A 38 -37.65 -10.39 -12.25
CA THR A 38 -38.64 -9.97 -13.26
C THR A 38 -39.20 -8.58 -12.98
N VAL A 39 -39.44 -8.22 -11.72
CA VAL A 39 -39.89 -6.87 -11.34
C VAL A 39 -38.80 -5.83 -11.63
N ILE A 40 -37.53 -6.13 -11.32
CA ILE A 40 -36.39 -5.24 -11.66
C ILE A 40 -36.27 -5.06 -13.18
N CYS A 41 -36.46 -6.12 -13.96
CA CYS A 41 -36.40 -6.07 -15.43
C CYS A 41 -37.58 -5.26 -16.03
N LEU A 42 -38.78 -5.37 -15.45
CA LEU A 42 -39.95 -4.56 -15.82
C LEU A 42 -39.74 -3.07 -15.51
N ILE A 43 -39.16 -2.74 -14.35
CA ILE A 43 -38.83 -1.36 -13.97
C ILE A 43 -37.76 -0.78 -14.89
N ALA A 44 -36.74 -1.57 -15.27
CA ALA A 44 -35.71 -1.15 -16.21
C ALA A 44 -36.26 -0.89 -17.63
N ASN A 45 -37.20 -1.72 -18.10
CA ASN A 45 -37.86 -1.51 -19.40
C ASN A 45 -38.80 -0.28 -19.40
N LEU A 46 -39.49 0.00 -18.30
CA LEU A 46 -40.30 1.21 -18.15
C LEU A 46 -39.43 2.49 -18.10
N ALA A 47 -38.21 2.41 -17.55
CA ALA A 47 -37.27 3.53 -17.53
C ALA A 47 -36.64 3.83 -18.91
N LEU A 48 -36.57 2.84 -19.81
CA LEU A 48 -36.02 2.99 -21.16
C LEU A 48 -37.01 3.57 -22.18
N GLN A 49 -38.32 3.55 -21.90
CA GLN A 49 -39.33 4.10 -22.81
C GLN A 49 -39.54 5.63 -22.70
N HIS A 50 -38.87 6.31 -21.78
CA HIS A 50 -39.04 7.75 -21.54
C HIS A 50 -37.87 8.66 -21.96
N ARG A 51 -36.99 8.23 -22.88
CA ARG A 51 -36.01 9.14 -23.49
C ARG A 51 -35.95 8.99 -25.01
N HIS A 52 -36.83 9.72 -25.69
CA HIS A 52 -36.63 10.12 -27.09
C HIS A 52 -37.20 11.52 -27.33
N VAL A 53 -36.31 12.48 -27.56
CA VAL A 53 -36.54 13.68 -28.38
C VAL A 53 -35.29 13.86 -29.27
N PRO A 54 -35.43 14.07 -30.59
CA PRO A 54 -34.30 14.01 -31.54
C PRO A 54 -33.72 15.39 -31.87
N HIS A 55 -32.45 15.45 -32.25
CA HIS A 55 -31.89 16.57 -33.03
C HIS A 55 -30.95 16.07 -34.12
N ASP A 56 -31.24 16.49 -35.35
CA ASP A 56 -30.48 16.29 -36.59
C ASP A 56 -29.24 17.22 -36.68
N PRO A 57 -28.26 16.90 -37.57
CA PRO A 57 -27.03 17.65 -37.74
C PRO A 57 -27.01 18.54 -39.02
N ALA A 58 -26.47 19.75 -38.94
CA ALA A 58 -25.89 20.46 -40.11
C ALA A 58 -24.98 21.66 -39.74
N VAL A 59 -23.70 21.50 -40.03
CA VAL A 59 -22.75 22.42 -40.72
C VAL A 59 -22.98 23.95 -40.67
N ASN A 60 -22.01 24.72 -40.13
CA ASN A 60 -21.24 25.73 -40.89
C ASN A 60 -20.14 26.45 -40.07
N VAL A 61 -19.00 26.70 -40.72
CA VAL A 61 -17.85 27.53 -40.32
C VAL A 61 -17.99 28.88 -41.06
N PRO A 62 -17.71 30.08 -40.48
CA PRO A 62 -16.38 30.71 -40.68
C PRO A 62 -15.83 31.68 -39.61
N LYS A 63 -14.50 31.60 -39.45
CA LYS A 63 -13.42 32.62 -39.35
C LYS A 63 -13.58 33.99 -38.62
N HIS A 64 -12.50 34.28 -37.88
CA HIS A 64 -11.83 35.58 -37.61
C HIS A 64 -12.53 36.67 -36.76
N HIS A 65 -11.93 37.06 -35.62
CA HIS A 65 -10.95 38.17 -35.54
C HIS A 65 -10.39 38.40 -34.12
N ARG A 66 -9.10 38.79 -34.09
CA ARG A 66 -8.41 39.50 -33.00
C ARG A 66 -9.12 40.81 -32.65
N ASN A 67 -9.20 41.20 -31.37
CA ASN A 67 -8.38 42.27 -30.75
C ASN A 67 -8.92 42.75 -29.38
N LYS A 68 -7.97 42.98 -28.46
CA LYS A 68 -7.79 44.15 -27.57
C LYS A 68 -8.90 44.57 -26.58
N ASN A 69 -8.57 44.42 -25.29
CA ASN A 69 -8.81 45.40 -24.21
C ASN A 69 -8.26 46.80 -24.60
N PRO A 70 -8.72 47.96 -24.06
CA PRO A 70 -8.75 48.23 -22.59
C PRO A 70 -9.78 49.28 -22.08
N HIS A 71 -9.63 49.65 -20.78
CA HIS A 71 -10.27 50.72 -19.96
C HIS A 71 -11.48 50.27 -19.12
N ARG A 72 -11.51 50.28 -17.77
CA ARG A 72 -11.06 51.17 -16.66
C ARG A 72 -11.92 52.42 -16.46
N HIS A 73 -12.85 52.36 -15.48
CA HIS A 73 -13.26 53.36 -14.46
C HIS A 73 -14.43 52.73 -13.63
N LYS A 74 -14.35 52.59 -12.29
CA LYS A 74 -14.80 53.53 -11.20
C LYS A 74 -16.29 53.89 -11.34
N ASP A 75 -17.21 53.77 -10.37
CA ASP A 75 -17.25 53.92 -8.90
C ASP A 75 -18.48 53.09 -8.39
N GLU A 76 -18.53 52.44 -7.22
CA GLU A 76 -18.81 52.90 -5.84
C GLU A 76 -20.02 52.13 -5.23
N SER A 77 -19.87 51.81 -3.94
CA SER A 77 -20.91 51.58 -2.94
C SER A 77 -21.81 50.33 -3.02
N ALA A 78 -21.55 49.37 -2.11
CA ALA A 78 -22.58 48.81 -1.21
C ALA A 78 -21.88 48.00 -0.11
N GLN A 79 -21.77 48.59 1.07
CA GLN A 79 -21.52 47.88 2.32
C GLN A 79 -22.74 47.00 2.66
N ASN A 80 -22.52 45.75 3.02
CA ASN A 80 -23.20 45.14 4.17
C ASN A 80 -22.53 43.84 4.63
N ASN A 81 -21.97 43.91 5.83
CA ASN A 81 -21.98 42.93 6.92
C ASN A 81 -21.87 41.43 6.59
N LEU A 82 -20.68 40.86 6.82
CA LEU A 82 -20.57 39.55 7.45
C LEU A 82 -19.45 39.56 8.50
N LYS A 83 -19.85 39.23 9.73
CA LYS A 83 -19.03 39.14 10.93
C LYS A 83 -17.98 38.03 10.78
N SER A 84 -16.79 38.39 11.23
CA SER A 84 -15.63 37.55 11.47
C SER A 84 -15.88 36.51 12.57
N GLU A 85 -15.55 35.26 12.30
CA GLU A 85 -15.04 34.32 13.31
C GLU A 85 -13.63 33.92 12.88
N HIS A 86 -12.64 34.60 13.46
CA HIS A 86 -11.25 34.19 13.44
C HIS A 86 -11.03 33.28 14.65
N GLU A 87 -10.85 31.99 14.42
CA GLU A 87 -10.22 31.10 15.41
C GLU A 87 -8.70 31.20 15.23
N GLU A 88 -8.05 31.80 16.24
CA GLU A 88 -6.62 31.79 16.46
C GLU A 88 -6.15 30.35 16.69
N VAL A 89 -5.33 29.85 15.76
CA VAL A 89 -4.53 28.64 16.01
C VAL A 89 -3.30 29.08 16.79
N GLU A 90 -3.31 28.84 18.10
CA GLU A 90 -2.14 28.95 18.96
C GLU A 90 -1.01 28.06 18.42
N ASN A 91 -0.02 28.73 17.85
CA ASN A 91 1.23 28.15 17.39
C ASN A 91 2.06 27.87 18.65
N SER A 92 2.21 26.60 19.03
CA SER A 92 3.13 26.24 20.09
C SER A 92 4.55 26.60 19.66
N ASN A 93 5.15 27.54 20.40
CA ASN A 93 6.54 27.97 20.26
C ASN A 93 7.46 26.77 20.50
N ILE A 94 7.92 26.16 19.41
CA ILE A 94 9.16 25.39 19.41
C ILE A 94 10.27 26.41 19.19
N ASP A 95 11.11 26.57 20.21
CA ASP A 95 12.29 27.42 20.19
C ASP A 95 13.13 27.11 18.94
N VAL A 96 13.27 28.10 18.06
CA VAL A 96 14.00 27.98 16.79
C VAL A 96 15.41 28.48 17.03
N ASP A 97 16.34 27.56 17.30
CA ASP A 97 17.76 27.87 17.16
C ASP A 97 18.07 28.15 15.69
N HIS A 98 18.58 29.35 15.46
CA HIS A 98 18.86 29.94 14.16
C HIS A 98 20.09 29.24 13.52
N TYR A 99 19.88 28.13 12.81
CA TYR A 99 20.94 27.52 12.00
C TYR A 99 21.16 28.33 10.71
N HIS A 100 22.20 29.16 10.72
CA HIS A 100 22.80 29.69 9.49
C HIS A 100 23.51 28.55 8.73
N LEU A 101 22.87 28.00 7.70
CA LEU A 101 23.53 27.10 6.76
C LEU A 101 24.26 27.91 5.69
N ASN A 102 25.57 28.04 5.87
CA ASN A 102 26.48 28.60 4.88
C ASN A 102 26.41 27.80 3.57
N HIS A 103 26.26 28.53 2.47
CA HIS A 103 26.39 28.02 1.10
C HIS A 103 27.84 27.63 0.80
N HIS A 104 28.25 26.41 1.17
CA HIS A 104 29.41 25.76 0.57
C HIS A 104 29.02 24.41 -0.02
N ARG A 105 28.97 24.38 -1.35
CA ARG A 105 28.95 23.16 -2.17
C ARG A 105 30.25 22.37 -1.92
N ASN A 106 30.15 21.05 -2.00
CA ASN A 106 31.23 20.05 -2.04
C ASN A 106 31.83 19.58 -0.70
N LYS A 107 30.99 18.96 0.13
CA LYS A 107 31.40 17.82 0.96
C LYS A 107 30.22 16.85 1.00
N THR A 108 30.43 15.56 0.76
CA THR A 108 29.49 14.53 1.19
C THR A 108 29.25 14.75 2.68
N MET A 109 28.11 15.34 3.04
CA MET A 109 27.77 15.52 4.44
C MET A 109 27.58 14.12 5.01
N GLU A 110 28.57 13.69 5.78
CA GLU A 110 28.47 12.52 6.63
C GLU A 110 27.21 12.67 7.48
N PHE A 111 26.36 11.64 7.47
CA PHE A 111 25.06 11.71 8.14
C PHE A 111 25.27 11.95 9.64
N ASN A 112 24.65 13.01 10.18
CA ASN A 112 24.79 13.37 11.59
C ASN A 112 24.12 12.30 12.50
N PRO A 113 24.86 11.52 13.31
CA PRO A 113 24.28 10.48 14.16
C PRO A 113 23.26 11.01 15.17
N ASN A 114 23.45 12.24 15.65
CA ASN A 114 22.51 12.89 16.58
C ASN A 114 21.14 13.10 15.94
N ARG A 115 21.08 13.19 14.60
CA ARG A 115 19.82 13.34 13.88
C ARG A 115 18.98 12.07 13.91
N LEU A 116 19.59 10.89 13.84
CA LEU A 116 18.85 9.63 13.97
C LEU A 116 18.26 9.48 15.37
N GLU A 117 19.00 9.86 16.41
CA GLU A 117 18.49 9.86 17.79
C GLU A 117 17.28 10.78 17.96
N GLU A 118 17.37 11.98 17.41
CA GLU A 118 16.28 12.94 17.45
C GLU A 118 15.03 12.41 16.72
N ILE A 119 15.20 11.88 15.50
CA ILE A 119 14.11 11.30 14.73
C ILE A 119 13.48 10.11 15.46
N ALA A 120 14.29 9.20 16.00
CA ALA A 120 13.82 8.05 16.78
C ALA A 120 13.00 8.50 17.99
N ARG A 121 13.51 9.49 18.74
CA ARG A 121 12.80 10.09 19.88
C ARG A 121 11.47 10.74 19.47
N TRP A 122 11.39 11.38 18.29
CA TRP A 122 10.14 11.94 17.78
C TRP A 122 9.07 10.90 17.44
N ARG A 123 9.46 9.64 17.23
CA ARG A 123 8.53 8.54 16.92
C ARG A 123 8.04 7.79 18.14
N GLN A 124 8.74 7.94 19.27
CA GLN A 124 8.36 7.33 20.54
C GLN A 124 6.93 7.71 20.92
N GLN A 125 6.05 6.73 21.05
CA GLN A 125 4.69 6.92 21.53
C GLN A 125 4.72 7.20 23.03
N THR A 126 4.07 8.28 23.45
CA THR A 126 4.02 8.71 24.85
C THR A 126 2.77 8.24 25.58
N ARG A 127 1.75 7.82 24.82
CA ARG A 127 0.43 7.42 25.32
C ARG A 127 0.22 5.91 25.35
N VAL A 128 1.10 5.16 24.70
CA VAL A 128 1.12 3.69 24.68
C VAL A 128 2.56 3.19 24.75
N ASP A 129 2.79 2.07 25.43
CA ASP A 129 4.11 1.42 25.50
C ASP A 129 4.25 0.39 24.37
N CYS A 130 4.74 0.82 23.21
CA CYS A 130 4.89 -0.06 22.05
C CYS A 130 5.78 -1.28 22.32
N SER A 131 6.80 -1.17 23.19
CA SER A 131 7.67 -2.29 23.56
C SER A 131 6.88 -3.40 24.26
N ALA A 132 5.98 -3.03 25.18
CA ALA A 132 5.06 -3.97 25.82
C ALA A 132 4.06 -4.58 24.83
N LEU A 133 3.60 -3.81 23.84
CA LEU A 133 2.68 -4.30 22.79
C LEU A 133 3.34 -5.36 21.89
N PHE A 134 4.57 -5.13 21.45
CA PHE A 134 5.32 -6.12 20.67
C PHE A 134 5.62 -7.40 21.46
N LYS A 135 5.72 -7.32 22.79
CA LYS A 135 5.88 -8.47 23.71
C LYS A 135 4.56 -9.15 24.08
N ASN A 136 3.45 -8.76 23.47
CA ASN A 136 2.11 -9.27 23.76
C ASN A 136 1.71 -9.14 25.25
N ASN A 137 2.10 -8.05 25.91
CA ASN A 137 1.63 -7.78 27.27
C ASN A 137 0.11 -7.54 27.23
N THR A 138 -0.67 -8.50 27.73
CA THR A 138 -2.14 -8.48 27.63
C THR A 138 -2.77 -7.20 28.20
N HIS A 139 -2.23 -6.65 29.29
CA HIS A 139 -2.75 -5.43 29.90
C HIS A 139 -2.51 -4.22 28.99
N SER A 140 -1.26 -4.01 28.58
CA SER A 140 -0.89 -2.92 27.67
C SER A 140 -1.63 -3.01 26.33
N VAL A 141 -1.79 -4.22 25.78
CA VAL A 141 -2.53 -4.45 24.53
C VAL A 141 -4.00 -4.07 24.67
N ARG A 142 -4.67 -4.50 25.75
CA ARG A 142 -6.08 -4.12 25.98
C ARG A 142 -6.24 -2.62 26.12
N GLN A 143 -5.36 -1.95 26.87
CA GLN A 143 -5.38 -0.49 27.02
C GLN A 143 -5.16 0.23 25.68
N ALA A 144 -4.15 -0.16 24.92
CA ALA A 144 -3.84 0.48 23.64
C ALA A 144 -4.94 0.26 22.60
N VAL A 145 -5.55 -0.93 22.55
CA VAL A 145 -6.72 -1.20 21.69
C VAL A 145 -7.92 -0.34 22.09
N ALA A 146 -8.19 -0.18 23.39
CA ALA A 146 -9.26 0.69 23.86
C ALA A 146 -9.05 2.15 23.46
N ILE A 147 -7.82 2.67 23.60
CA ILE A 147 -7.46 4.02 23.13
C ILE A 147 -7.65 4.13 21.61
N ALA A 148 -7.16 3.16 20.83
CA ALA A 148 -7.31 3.15 19.38
C ALA A 148 -8.79 3.21 18.95
N ARG A 149 -9.68 2.49 19.65
CA ARG A 149 -11.13 2.51 19.39
C ARG A 149 -11.76 3.87 19.64
N VAL A 150 -11.33 4.59 20.69
CA VAL A 150 -11.79 5.96 20.94
C VAL A 150 -11.41 6.87 19.77
N PHE A 151 -10.15 6.80 19.31
CA PHE A 151 -9.71 7.59 18.16
C PHE A 151 -10.45 7.28 16.87
N ALA A 152 -10.63 6.00 16.57
CA ALA A 152 -11.33 5.57 15.37
C ALA A 152 -12.78 6.08 15.35
N ALA A 153 -13.49 5.97 16.48
CA ALA A 153 -14.87 6.42 16.61
C ALA A 153 -15.03 7.95 16.44
N GLU A 154 -14.09 8.73 16.98
CA GLU A 154 -14.11 10.20 16.91
C GLU A 154 -13.71 10.73 15.53
N GLU A 155 -12.72 10.08 14.90
CA GLU A 155 -12.33 10.42 13.55
C GLU A 155 -13.50 10.21 12.57
N GLU A 156 -14.20 9.09 12.68
CA GLU A 156 -15.34 8.79 11.81
C GLU A 156 -16.48 9.82 11.98
N LYS A 157 -16.74 10.28 13.20
CA LYS A 157 -17.72 11.36 13.46
C LYS A 157 -17.33 12.66 12.76
N LYS A 158 -16.04 13.01 12.78
CA LYS A 158 -15.53 14.27 12.21
C LYS A 158 -15.61 14.33 10.69
N TYR A 159 -15.46 13.19 10.01
CA TYR A 159 -15.48 13.13 8.54
C TYR A 159 -16.84 12.70 7.96
N GLY A 160 -17.94 13.06 8.64
CA GLY A 160 -19.30 12.90 8.11
C GLY A 160 -19.89 11.49 8.27
N GLY A 161 -19.33 10.67 9.16
CA GLY A 161 -19.94 9.40 9.57
C GLY A 161 -21.33 9.63 10.17
N LYS A 162 -22.30 8.80 9.80
CA LYS A 162 -23.63 8.78 10.44
C LYS A 162 -23.47 8.45 11.93
N GLU A 163 -24.39 8.90 12.79
CA GLU A 163 -24.46 8.34 14.14
C GLU A 163 -24.70 6.81 14.07
N ASN A 164 -24.09 6.05 14.99
CA ASN A 164 -24.12 4.58 15.06
C ASN A 164 -23.35 3.84 13.96
N THR A 165 -22.20 4.36 13.54
CA THR A 165 -21.27 3.60 12.71
C THR A 165 -20.69 2.36 13.41
N TYR A 166 -20.06 1.49 12.63
CA TYR A 166 -19.41 0.27 13.13
C TYR A 166 -18.33 0.57 14.18
N LEU A 167 -17.46 1.57 13.97
CA LEU A 167 -16.38 1.88 14.91
C LEU A 167 -16.92 2.54 16.19
N GLN A 168 -17.93 3.40 16.08
CA GLN A 168 -18.62 3.97 17.25
C GLN A 168 -19.30 2.89 18.09
N LYS A 169 -19.95 1.91 17.46
CA LYS A 169 -20.54 0.77 18.16
C LYS A 169 -19.47 -0.03 18.90
N LYS A 170 -18.33 -0.33 18.25
CA LYS A 170 -17.21 -1.04 18.89
C LYS A 170 -16.59 -0.31 20.06
N MET A 171 -16.47 1.02 19.97
CA MET A 171 -15.99 1.83 21.08
C MET A 171 -16.96 1.73 22.28
N ARG A 172 -18.27 1.85 22.06
CA ARG A 172 -19.27 1.74 23.14
C ARG A 172 -19.39 0.34 23.75
N GLU A 173 -19.20 -0.70 22.94
CA GLU A 173 -19.22 -2.09 23.41
C GLU A 173 -17.94 -2.49 24.15
N ASP A 174 -16.87 -1.70 24.05
CA ASP A 174 -15.65 -1.88 24.82
C ASP A 174 -15.74 -1.12 26.16
N PRO A 175 -15.81 -1.83 27.31
CA PRO A 175 -15.93 -1.18 28.61
C PRO A 175 -14.74 -0.28 28.92
N LEU A 176 -13.54 -0.67 28.49
CA LEU A 176 -12.31 0.09 28.74
C LEU A 176 -12.28 1.34 27.88
N ALA A 177 -12.66 1.25 26.60
CA ALA A 177 -12.73 2.42 25.72
C ALA A 177 -13.77 3.43 26.23
N SER A 178 -14.95 2.94 26.64
CA SER A 178 -16.01 3.78 27.20
C SER A 178 -15.59 4.45 28.51
N GLN A 179 -14.89 3.73 29.39
CA GLN A 179 -14.38 4.27 30.65
C GLN A 179 -13.31 5.36 30.42
N HIS A 180 -12.39 5.14 29.48
CA HIS A 180 -11.28 6.06 29.22
C HIS A 180 -11.62 7.18 28.23
N TYR A 181 -12.80 7.17 27.60
CA TYR A 181 -13.18 8.14 26.56
C TYR A 181 -12.87 9.59 26.95
N ARG A 182 -13.37 10.06 28.10
CA ARG A 182 -13.18 11.45 28.57
C ARG A 182 -11.71 11.80 28.79
N GLU A 183 -10.89 10.84 29.19
CA GLU A 183 -9.46 11.03 29.40
C GLU A 183 -8.73 11.12 28.05
N VAL A 184 -8.99 10.16 27.16
CA VAL A 184 -8.39 10.10 25.81
C VAL A 184 -8.69 11.37 25.03
N MET A 185 -9.91 11.91 25.14
CA MET A 185 -10.30 13.13 24.44
C MET A 185 -9.54 14.39 24.88
N LYS A 186 -8.91 14.41 26.06
CA LYS A 186 -8.10 15.56 26.50
C LYS A 186 -6.83 15.73 25.66
N TRP A 187 -6.33 14.65 25.06
CA TRP A 187 -5.07 14.64 24.30
C TRP A 187 -5.23 14.06 22.88
N ALA A 188 -6.46 13.75 22.46
CA ALA A 188 -6.76 13.25 21.11
C ALA A 188 -6.32 14.22 19.99
N GLY A 189 -6.16 15.51 20.28
CA GLY A 189 -5.61 16.50 19.35
C GLY A 189 -4.20 16.16 18.84
N GLU A 190 -3.38 15.49 19.65
CA GLU A 190 -2.04 14.98 19.26
C GLU A 190 -2.14 13.95 18.12
N PHE A 191 -3.30 13.33 17.99
CA PHE A 191 -3.62 12.28 17.03
C PHE A 191 -4.56 12.81 15.93
N LYS A 192 -4.49 14.11 15.60
CA LYS A 192 -5.20 14.66 14.44
C LYS A 192 -4.54 14.21 13.14
N ARG A 193 -5.36 13.87 12.14
CA ARG A 193 -4.87 13.51 10.81
C ARG A 193 -4.42 14.71 9.99
N LEU A 194 -3.43 14.46 9.14
CA LEU A 194 -2.90 15.42 8.18
C LEU A 194 -3.71 15.32 6.89
N THR A 195 -4.21 16.46 6.42
CA THR A 195 -5.08 16.55 5.24
C THR A 195 -4.29 16.75 3.96
N ASN A 196 -4.93 16.56 2.81
CA ASN A 196 -4.36 16.93 1.50
C ASN A 196 -3.84 18.38 1.48
N THR A 197 -4.65 19.31 1.97
CA THR A 197 -4.29 20.74 2.08
C THR A 197 -3.06 20.98 2.97
N TRP A 198 -2.93 20.23 4.07
CA TRP A 198 -1.75 20.31 4.93
C TRP A 198 -0.47 19.97 4.14
N TYR A 199 -0.49 18.87 3.37
CA TYR A 199 0.65 18.47 2.53
C TYR A 199 0.94 19.48 1.42
N LEU A 200 -0.09 20.03 0.76
CA LEU A 200 0.07 21.09 -0.25
C LEU A 200 0.78 22.34 0.31
N ASN A 201 0.57 22.66 1.59
CA ASN A 201 1.24 23.78 2.24
C ASN A 201 2.63 23.41 2.76
N ALA A 202 2.77 22.27 3.42
CA ALA A 202 4.03 21.85 4.03
C ALA A 202 5.14 21.60 2.98
N THR A 203 4.78 21.08 1.81
CA THR A 203 5.71 20.77 0.71
C THR A 203 6.15 21.99 -0.10
N LYS A 204 5.63 23.19 0.18
CA LYS A 204 6.14 24.45 -0.43
C LYS A 204 7.60 24.71 -0.09
N ASN A 205 8.07 24.24 1.07
CA ASN A 205 9.47 24.26 1.46
C ASN A 205 9.94 22.81 1.67
N CYS A 206 10.53 22.22 0.64
CA CYS A 206 10.91 20.81 0.66
C CYS A 206 12.01 20.48 1.68
N GLU A 207 12.97 21.37 1.91
CA GLU A 207 14.02 21.13 2.91
C GLU A 207 13.43 21.12 4.32
N ARG A 208 12.57 22.09 4.64
CA ARG A 208 11.84 22.10 5.92
C ARG A 208 10.90 20.90 6.03
N PHE A 209 10.23 20.51 4.95
CA PHE A 209 9.36 19.34 4.93
C PHE A 209 10.14 18.06 5.26
N LYS A 210 11.21 17.76 4.51
CA LYS A 210 12.07 16.60 4.74
C LYS A 210 12.59 16.58 6.17
N TRP A 211 13.09 17.72 6.65
CA TRP A 211 13.62 17.85 8.00
C TRP A 211 12.52 17.62 9.05
N SER A 212 11.44 18.39 9.05
CA SER A 212 10.38 18.29 10.06
C SER A 212 9.64 16.94 10.05
N ARG A 213 9.60 16.27 8.89
CA ARG A 213 9.06 14.92 8.77
C ARG A 213 10.07 13.82 9.10
N GLY A 214 11.32 14.13 9.37
CA GLY A 214 12.32 13.14 9.79
C GLY A 214 12.72 12.17 8.68
N TYR A 215 12.81 12.65 7.43
CA TYR A 215 13.35 11.84 6.34
C TYR A 215 14.85 11.62 6.52
N ILE A 216 15.31 10.40 6.21
CA ILE A 216 16.72 10.05 6.16
C ILE A 216 17.21 10.31 4.73
N THR A 217 17.90 11.43 4.53
CA THR A 217 18.29 11.95 3.21
C THR A 217 19.74 11.67 2.82
N SER A 218 20.45 10.85 3.60
CA SER A 218 21.80 10.37 3.30
C SER A 218 21.84 8.85 3.48
N PRO A 219 22.68 8.11 2.71
CA PRO A 219 22.92 6.70 2.97
C PRO A 219 23.47 6.50 4.39
N LEU A 220 23.00 5.47 5.09
CA LEU A 220 23.41 5.19 6.47
C LEU A 220 24.61 4.23 6.53
N THR A 221 24.70 3.29 5.59
CA THR A 221 25.81 2.35 5.49
C THR A 221 26.25 2.20 4.03
N GLN A 222 27.51 1.84 3.82
CA GLN A 222 28.02 1.53 2.48
C GLN A 222 27.29 0.32 1.88
N GLU A 223 26.95 -0.67 2.71
CA GLU A 223 26.18 -1.84 2.26
C GLU A 223 24.82 -1.45 1.67
N GLU A 224 24.09 -0.53 2.33
CA GLU A 224 22.83 -0.02 1.81
C GLU A 224 23.02 0.89 0.58
N GLU A 225 24.05 1.73 0.55
CA GLU A 225 24.37 2.60 -0.60
C GLU A 225 24.65 1.77 -1.87
N GLU A 226 25.32 0.63 -1.71
CA GLU A 226 25.74 -0.24 -2.80
C GLU A 226 24.71 -1.27 -3.24
N PHE A 227 23.59 -1.40 -2.51
CA PHE A 227 22.50 -2.29 -2.83
C PHE A 227 21.15 -1.54 -2.99
N PRO A 228 21.01 -0.66 -4.00
CA PRO A 228 19.76 0.07 -4.22
C PRO A 228 18.56 -0.83 -4.50
N LEU A 229 17.42 -0.47 -3.93
CA LEU A 229 16.12 -1.10 -4.16
C LEU A 229 15.21 -0.18 -4.98
N ALA A 230 14.31 -0.77 -5.76
CA ALA A 230 13.30 -0.06 -6.53
C ALA A 230 11.89 -0.42 -6.04
N TYR A 231 11.04 0.60 -5.90
CA TYR A 231 9.70 0.47 -5.36
C TYR A 231 8.65 1.00 -6.35
N SER A 232 7.65 0.18 -6.66
CA SER A 232 6.38 0.63 -7.23
C SER A 232 5.39 0.84 -6.08
N ILE A 233 4.69 1.97 -6.04
CA ILE A 233 3.71 2.29 -4.99
C ILE A 233 2.41 2.73 -5.65
N LEU A 234 1.41 1.86 -5.64
CA LEU A 234 0.09 2.12 -6.20
C LEU A 234 -0.83 2.72 -5.13
N VAL A 235 -1.35 3.92 -5.38
CA VAL A 235 -2.14 4.67 -4.38
C VAL A 235 -3.41 5.27 -4.97
N PHE A 236 -4.45 5.39 -4.14
CA PHE A 236 -5.71 6.01 -4.56
C PHE A 236 -6.38 6.90 -3.50
N LYS A 237 -5.88 6.89 -2.26
CA LYS A 237 -6.39 7.69 -1.14
C LYS A 237 -5.37 7.76 0.00
N ASP A 238 -5.71 8.57 1.01
CA ASP A 238 -5.00 8.68 2.29
C ASP A 238 -3.55 9.17 2.18
N ILE A 239 -3.39 10.47 1.91
CA ILE A 239 -2.05 11.08 1.74
C ILE A 239 -1.16 10.90 2.97
N GLU A 240 -1.74 10.85 4.17
CA GLU A 240 -0.95 10.68 5.39
C GLU A 240 -0.36 9.28 5.46
N LEU A 241 -1.12 8.23 5.16
CA LEU A 241 -0.57 6.87 5.14
C LEU A 241 0.46 6.71 4.01
N VAL A 242 0.20 7.30 2.84
CA VAL A 242 1.15 7.31 1.71
C VAL A 242 2.48 7.96 2.11
N GLU A 243 2.45 9.12 2.77
CA GLU A 243 3.67 9.78 3.24
C GLU A 243 4.38 9.00 4.33
N ARG A 244 3.65 8.43 5.30
CA ARG A 244 4.24 7.62 6.38
C ARG A 244 4.90 6.36 5.84
N LEU A 245 4.28 5.70 4.85
CA LEU A 245 4.88 4.60 4.12
C LEU A 245 6.16 5.05 3.42
N LEU A 246 6.08 6.08 2.56
CA LEU A 246 7.24 6.60 1.81
C LEU A 246 8.38 6.96 2.76
N ARG A 247 8.11 7.72 3.82
CA ARG A 247 9.10 8.10 4.84
C ARG A 247 9.81 6.88 5.45
N SER A 248 9.06 5.83 5.77
CA SER A 248 9.60 4.66 6.46
C SER A 248 10.52 3.82 5.56
N ILE A 249 10.30 3.85 4.24
CA ILE A 249 11.11 3.12 3.25
C ILE A 249 12.12 4.00 2.51
N TYR A 250 12.01 5.33 2.60
CA TYR A 250 12.79 6.26 1.82
C TYR A 250 14.28 6.17 2.18
N ARG A 251 15.11 5.99 1.16
CA ARG A 251 16.56 6.19 1.21
C ARG A 251 17.01 6.85 -0.10
N PRO A 252 18.01 7.75 -0.07
CA PRO A 252 18.44 8.50 -1.26
C PRO A 252 19.01 7.60 -2.37
N GLN A 253 19.56 6.44 -2.04
CA GLN A 253 20.08 5.49 -3.02
C GLN A 253 19.00 4.61 -3.67
N ASN A 254 17.80 4.51 -3.11
CA ASN A 254 16.71 3.70 -3.67
C ASN A 254 15.92 4.48 -4.73
N SER A 255 15.06 3.81 -5.50
CA SER A 255 14.16 4.43 -6.50
C SER A 255 12.70 4.15 -6.20
N TYR A 256 11.85 5.11 -6.51
CA TYR A 256 10.42 5.03 -6.21
C TYR A 256 9.58 5.55 -7.37
N CYS A 257 8.66 4.73 -7.86
CA CYS A 257 7.59 5.14 -8.76
C CYS A 257 6.26 5.13 -7.99
N ILE A 258 5.54 6.24 -8.03
CA ILE A 258 4.22 6.37 -7.41
C ILE A 258 3.17 6.52 -8.50
N ASN A 259 2.30 5.53 -8.64
CA ASN A 259 1.15 5.60 -9.53
C ASN A 259 -0.11 5.97 -8.74
N VAL A 260 -0.83 6.98 -9.22
CA VAL A 260 -2.08 7.45 -8.61
C VAL A 260 -3.24 7.12 -9.53
N ASP A 261 -4.21 6.34 -9.06
CA ASP A 261 -5.42 5.98 -9.83
C ASP A 261 -6.11 7.24 -10.37
N ILE A 262 -6.59 7.21 -11.62
CA ILE A 262 -7.26 8.34 -12.28
C ILE A 262 -8.53 8.79 -11.55
N LYS A 263 -9.21 7.87 -10.86
CA LYS A 263 -10.43 8.10 -10.08
C LYS A 263 -10.19 8.73 -8.71
N SER A 264 -8.93 8.84 -8.30
CA SER A 264 -8.59 9.41 -7.01
C SER A 264 -9.06 10.87 -6.92
N ASP A 265 -9.37 11.31 -5.71
CA ASP A 265 -9.72 12.71 -5.43
C ASP A 265 -8.66 13.67 -6.04
N PRO A 266 -9.08 14.72 -6.77
CA PRO A 266 -8.14 15.64 -7.41
C PRO A 266 -7.21 16.35 -6.43
N GLU A 267 -7.66 16.65 -5.20
CA GLU A 267 -6.81 17.27 -4.18
C GLU A 267 -5.77 16.26 -3.65
N PHE A 268 -6.15 15.00 -3.48
CA PHE A 268 -5.22 13.91 -3.16
C PHE A 268 -4.14 13.77 -4.23
N TYR A 269 -4.51 13.72 -5.51
CA TYR A 269 -3.52 13.66 -6.61
C TYR A 269 -2.55 14.85 -6.58
N ARG A 270 -3.06 16.07 -6.33
CA ARG A 270 -2.23 17.27 -6.19
C ARG A 270 -1.29 17.17 -4.98
N ALA A 271 -1.77 16.65 -3.86
CA ALA A 271 -0.98 16.48 -2.64
C ALA A 271 0.15 15.44 -2.83
N VAL A 272 -0.14 14.29 -3.46
CA VAL A 272 0.88 13.30 -3.83
C VAL A 272 1.90 13.91 -4.78
N THR A 273 1.44 14.65 -5.80
CA THR A 273 2.34 15.35 -6.74
C THR A 273 3.26 16.34 -6.02
N ALA A 274 2.74 17.11 -5.06
CA ALA A 274 3.53 18.05 -4.28
C ALA A 274 4.54 17.35 -3.35
N LEU A 275 4.17 16.22 -2.76
CA LEU A 275 5.06 15.36 -1.99
C LEU A 275 6.23 14.85 -2.86
N VAL A 276 5.93 14.26 -4.03
CA VAL A 276 6.94 13.70 -4.94
C VAL A 276 7.93 14.76 -5.42
N LYS A 277 7.48 15.98 -5.68
CA LYS A 277 8.36 17.11 -6.08
C LYS A 277 9.47 17.39 -5.07
N CYS A 278 9.29 17.06 -3.80
CA CYS A 278 10.36 17.23 -2.81
C CYS A 278 11.48 16.20 -2.94
N PHE A 279 11.28 15.09 -3.65
CA PHE A 279 12.24 13.98 -3.76
C PHE A 279 12.60 13.67 -5.22
N SER A 280 12.61 14.68 -6.09
CA SER A 280 12.76 14.53 -7.55
C SER A 280 14.05 13.83 -8.00
N ASP A 281 15.05 13.70 -7.11
CA ASP A 281 16.27 12.97 -7.40
C ASP A 281 16.04 11.45 -7.53
N ASN A 282 15.04 10.88 -6.84
CA ASN A 282 14.84 9.43 -6.82
C ASN A 282 13.41 8.94 -6.59
N VAL A 283 12.44 9.85 -6.46
CA VAL A 283 10.99 9.55 -6.45
C VAL A 283 10.37 10.21 -7.67
N ARG A 284 9.56 9.46 -8.42
CA ARG A 284 8.89 9.92 -9.65
C ARG A 284 7.41 9.55 -9.63
N MET A 285 6.58 10.42 -10.18
CA MET A 285 5.21 10.09 -10.52
C MET A 285 5.21 9.17 -11.74
N SER A 286 4.38 8.13 -11.72
CA SER A 286 4.21 7.26 -12.89
C SER A 286 3.89 8.09 -14.15
N SER A 287 4.50 7.74 -15.28
CA SER A 287 4.32 8.41 -16.57
C SER A 287 2.90 8.31 -17.09
N ILE A 288 2.19 7.22 -16.76
CA ILE A 288 0.80 6.97 -17.11
C ILE A 288 -0.02 6.67 -15.85
N ARG A 289 -1.29 7.11 -15.83
CA ARG A 289 -2.28 6.81 -14.79
C ARG A 289 -3.44 6.03 -15.39
N PHE A 290 -4.03 5.13 -14.59
CA PHE A 290 -5.05 4.19 -15.06
C PHE A 290 -6.35 4.29 -14.25
N ASP A 291 -7.48 3.93 -14.86
CA ASP A 291 -8.74 3.60 -14.15
C ASP A 291 -8.63 2.16 -13.68
N VAL A 292 -8.13 1.94 -12.46
CA VAL A 292 -7.89 0.59 -11.94
C VAL A 292 -9.20 -0.04 -11.53
N ARG A 293 -9.59 -1.10 -12.22
CA ARG A 293 -10.80 -1.90 -11.96
C ARG A 293 -10.39 -3.26 -11.43
N TRP A 294 -10.85 -3.54 -10.21
CA TRP A 294 -10.55 -4.80 -9.52
C TRP A 294 -10.85 -6.02 -10.39
N ALA A 295 -9.98 -7.03 -10.28
CA ALA A 295 -10.02 -8.30 -11.03
C ALA A 295 -9.74 -8.20 -12.55
N THR A 296 -9.41 -7.02 -13.08
CA THR A 296 -9.11 -6.83 -14.51
C THR A 296 -7.64 -6.53 -14.77
N TYR A 297 -7.22 -6.56 -16.04
CA TYR A 297 -5.88 -6.17 -16.49
C TYR A 297 -5.41 -4.80 -15.99
N THR A 298 -6.33 -3.87 -15.77
CA THR A 298 -6.02 -2.52 -15.27
C THR A 298 -5.39 -2.50 -13.87
N VAL A 299 -5.43 -3.60 -13.11
CA VAL A 299 -4.68 -3.73 -11.84
C VAL A 299 -3.17 -3.92 -12.09
N LEU A 300 -2.81 -4.59 -13.19
CA LEU A 300 -1.44 -4.91 -13.56
C LEU A 300 -0.74 -3.78 -14.34
N GLU A 301 -1.50 -2.99 -15.12
CA GLU A 301 -0.93 -1.91 -15.95
C GLU A 301 -0.07 -0.90 -15.17
N PRO A 302 -0.50 -0.39 -13.99
CA PRO A 302 0.32 0.51 -13.20
C PRO A 302 1.67 -0.08 -12.78
N GLU A 303 1.73 -1.40 -12.52
CA GLU A 303 2.98 -2.07 -12.15
C GLU A 303 3.95 -2.14 -13.32
N LEU A 304 3.45 -2.51 -14.50
CA LEU A 304 4.27 -2.59 -15.72
C LEU A 304 4.84 -1.22 -16.09
N VAL A 305 4.02 -0.16 -15.98
CA VAL A 305 4.49 1.22 -16.21
C VAL A 305 5.50 1.64 -15.15
N CYS A 306 5.26 1.35 -13.88
CA CYS A 306 6.25 1.69 -12.85
C CYS A 306 7.55 0.90 -12.99
N MET A 307 7.52 -0.36 -13.44
CA MET A 307 8.74 -1.11 -13.79
C MET A 307 9.52 -0.38 -14.90
N GLN A 308 8.85 0.08 -15.95
CA GLN A 308 9.48 0.84 -17.03
C GLN A 308 10.02 2.19 -16.54
N ASP A 309 9.23 2.96 -15.80
CA ASP A 309 9.65 4.27 -15.28
C ASP A 309 10.87 4.14 -14.36
N LEU A 310 10.93 3.09 -13.53
CA LEU A 310 12.08 2.80 -12.66
C LEU A 310 13.30 2.33 -13.44
N TRP A 311 13.11 1.65 -14.57
CA TRP A 311 14.18 1.28 -15.49
C TRP A 311 14.77 2.52 -16.17
N ASP A 312 13.91 3.34 -16.77
CA ASP A 312 14.29 4.59 -17.45
C ASP A 312 14.95 5.57 -16.49
N MET A 313 14.49 5.63 -15.23
CA MET A 313 15.12 6.42 -14.17
C MET A 313 16.58 6.05 -13.90
N ASP A 314 16.99 4.80 -14.10
CA ASP A 314 18.39 4.38 -13.97
C ASP A 314 19.17 4.72 -15.25
N GLU A 315 18.61 4.45 -16.43
CA GLU A 315 19.26 4.70 -17.73
C GLU A 315 19.50 6.20 -17.99
N GLU A 316 18.50 7.07 -17.76
CA GLU A 316 18.61 8.53 -17.91
C GLU A 316 19.74 9.14 -17.07
N ARG A 317 20.13 8.49 -15.96
CA ARG A 317 21.23 8.95 -15.11
C ARG A 317 22.57 8.55 -15.67
N HIS A 318 22.70 7.33 -16.20
CA HIS A 318 23.90 6.86 -16.87
C HIS A 318 24.29 7.76 -18.07
N GLU A 319 23.31 8.26 -18.82
CA GLU A 319 23.57 9.19 -19.93
C GLU A 319 24.10 10.57 -19.47
N LYS A 320 23.66 11.08 -18.32
CA LYS A 320 24.12 12.37 -17.80
C LYS A 320 25.56 12.35 -17.31
N ASP A 321 26.05 11.19 -16.88
CA ASP A 321 27.44 11.00 -16.47
C ASP A 321 28.40 10.83 -17.67
N THR A 322 27.86 10.71 -18.91
CA THR A 322 28.64 10.36 -20.12
C THR A 322 28.69 11.45 -21.22
N ALA A 323 28.06 12.62 -21.05
CA ALA A 323 28.04 13.72 -22.03
C ALA A 323 28.50 15.06 -21.39
N LYS A 324 29.28 15.98 -21.98
CA LYS A 324 29.83 16.26 -23.33
C LYS A 324 31.29 16.71 -23.13
N ASP A 325 32.16 16.50 -24.12
CA ASP A 325 33.57 16.96 -24.19
C ASP A 325 34.67 16.08 -23.56
N GLY A 326 34.38 14.83 -23.18
CA GLY A 326 35.41 13.91 -22.66
C GLY A 326 36.05 14.34 -21.33
N GLN A 327 35.64 15.48 -20.78
CA GLN A 327 35.91 15.85 -19.40
C GLN A 327 34.99 15.04 -18.51
N LYS A 328 35.60 14.23 -17.62
CA LYS A 328 34.93 13.74 -16.42
C LYS A 328 34.46 14.96 -15.64
N VAL A 329 33.20 15.35 -15.82
CA VAL A 329 32.54 16.18 -14.83
C VAL A 329 32.49 15.32 -13.59
N GLU A 330 33.11 15.78 -12.51
CA GLU A 330 33.02 15.17 -11.19
C GLU A 330 31.61 15.46 -10.63
N SER A 331 30.57 15.05 -11.38
CA SER A 331 29.17 15.23 -11.05
C SER A 331 28.73 14.05 -10.22
N ARG A 332 28.36 14.32 -8.96
CA ARG A 332 27.49 13.50 -8.10
C ARG A 332 27.59 11.99 -8.37
N LYS A 333 28.45 11.27 -7.62
CA LYS A 333 28.51 9.78 -7.51
C LYS A 333 27.30 9.12 -8.20
N SER A 334 27.49 8.64 -9.43
CA SER A 334 26.44 7.97 -10.19
C SER A 334 25.84 6.85 -9.32
N ARG A 335 24.56 6.96 -8.96
CA ARG A 335 23.88 5.95 -8.14
C ARG A 335 23.90 4.63 -8.89
N LYS A 336 24.31 3.54 -8.24
CA LYS A 336 24.31 2.21 -8.86
C LYS A 336 22.88 1.83 -9.31
N PRO A 337 22.72 1.06 -10.40
CA PRO A 337 21.42 0.51 -10.75
C PRO A 337 20.81 -0.29 -9.60
N TRP A 338 19.49 -0.24 -9.49
CA TRP A 338 18.77 -1.03 -8.50
C TRP A 338 18.94 -2.53 -8.71
N LYS A 339 18.81 -3.31 -7.64
CA LYS A 339 19.06 -4.75 -7.63
C LYS A 339 17.78 -5.56 -7.63
N TYR A 340 16.76 -5.04 -6.95
CA TYR A 340 15.48 -5.68 -6.77
C TYR A 340 14.34 -4.67 -6.87
N PHE A 341 13.24 -5.13 -7.45
CA PHE A 341 11.95 -4.46 -7.54
C PHE A 341 11.00 -5.03 -6.48
N ILE A 342 10.31 -4.14 -5.78
CA ILE A 342 9.28 -4.44 -4.78
C ILE A 342 8.05 -3.60 -5.11
N ASN A 343 6.89 -4.21 -5.27
CA ASN A 343 5.65 -3.44 -5.38
C ASN A 343 4.93 -3.31 -4.04
N LEU A 344 4.23 -2.19 -3.89
CA LEU A 344 3.51 -1.77 -2.70
C LEU A 344 2.18 -1.14 -3.10
N THR A 345 1.22 -1.18 -2.19
CA THR A 345 -0.01 -0.40 -2.24
C THR A 345 -0.05 0.62 -1.09
N GLY A 346 -0.86 1.67 -1.23
CA GLY A 346 -0.97 2.74 -0.21
C GLY A 346 -1.52 2.30 1.16
N GLN A 347 -1.93 1.04 1.33
CA GLN A 347 -2.44 0.49 2.59
C GLN A 347 -1.44 -0.45 3.29
N GLU A 348 -0.17 -0.41 2.91
CA GLU A 348 0.86 -1.30 3.44
C GLU A 348 1.87 -0.55 4.31
N PHE A 349 2.63 -1.30 5.10
CA PHE A 349 3.66 -0.74 5.96
C PHE A 349 4.85 -1.70 6.12
N PRO A 350 6.09 -1.20 6.18
CA PRO A 350 7.26 -2.05 6.40
C PRO A 350 7.26 -2.70 7.79
N LEU A 351 7.74 -3.94 7.83
CA LEU A 351 8.06 -4.68 9.06
C LEU A 351 9.57 -4.81 9.30
N LYS A 352 10.38 -4.33 8.34
CA LYS A 352 11.84 -4.39 8.33
C LYS A 352 12.41 -3.03 7.95
N THR A 353 13.54 -2.66 8.54
CA THR A 353 14.29 -1.46 8.16
C THR A 353 14.92 -1.64 6.77
N ASN A 354 15.39 -0.55 6.13
CA ASN A 354 16.11 -0.67 4.87
C ASN A 354 17.38 -1.54 4.99
N TYR A 355 18.08 -1.46 6.13
CA TYR A 355 19.23 -2.31 6.43
C TYR A 355 18.86 -3.79 6.50
N GLU A 356 17.80 -4.13 7.23
CA GLU A 356 17.28 -5.51 7.31
C GLU A 356 16.80 -6.00 5.93
N LEU A 357 16.11 -5.16 5.15
CA LEU A 357 15.69 -5.48 3.78
C LEU A 357 16.90 -5.79 2.88
N VAL A 358 17.93 -4.94 2.88
CA VAL A 358 19.15 -5.16 2.08
C VAL A 358 19.84 -6.47 2.49
N LYS A 359 20.02 -6.72 3.79
CA LYS A 359 20.64 -7.96 4.27
C LYS A 359 19.85 -9.20 3.92
N MET A 360 18.54 -9.16 4.14
CA MET A 360 17.62 -10.24 3.78
C MET A 360 17.69 -10.54 2.28
N ILE A 361 17.57 -9.53 1.42
CA ILE A 361 17.54 -9.71 -0.03
C ILE A 361 18.90 -10.21 -0.55
N LYS A 362 20.02 -9.71 -0.01
CA LYS A 362 21.36 -10.24 -0.33
C LYS A 362 21.48 -11.72 0.03
N ALA A 363 20.88 -12.16 1.13
CA ALA A 363 20.87 -13.57 1.54
C ALA A 363 20.09 -14.48 0.58
N LEU A 364 19.22 -13.93 -0.27
CA LEU A 364 18.49 -14.67 -1.31
C LEU A 364 19.38 -15.02 -2.52
N LYS A 365 20.59 -14.46 -2.62
CA LYS A 365 21.60 -14.80 -3.64
C LYS A 365 21.05 -14.76 -5.08
N GLY A 366 20.29 -13.72 -5.41
CA GLY A 366 19.69 -13.53 -6.72
C GLY A 366 18.30 -14.15 -6.90
N ALA A 367 17.80 -14.93 -5.94
CA ALA A 367 16.47 -15.53 -6.04
C ALA A 367 15.36 -14.47 -5.90
N ASN A 368 14.25 -14.73 -6.57
CA ASN A 368 12.97 -14.03 -6.39
C ASN A 368 12.21 -14.65 -5.21
N SER A 369 11.30 -13.89 -4.59
CA SER A 369 10.43 -14.39 -3.51
C SER A 369 8.96 -14.29 -3.91
N GLU A 370 8.45 -15.29 -4.62
CA GLU A 370 7.06 -15.37 -5.05
C GLU A 370 6.31 -16.56 -4.50
N GLU A 371 5.03 -16.36 -4.22
CA GLU A 371 4.10 -17.43 -3.94
C GLU A 371 3.46 -17.94 -5.24
N GLY A 372 3.20 -19.24 -5.33
CA GLY A 372 2.61 -19.83 -6.52
C GLY A 372 1.93 -21.16 -6.27
N THR A 373 0.85 -21.45 -7.01
CA THR A 373 0.22 -22.76 -7.00
C THR A 373 -0.37 -23.11 -8.36
N ARG A 374 -0.12 -24.34 -8.81
CA ARG A 374 -0.74 -24.94 -10.00
C ARG A 374 -1.95 -25.80 -9.68
N LYS A 375 -2.03 -26.35 -8.46
CA LYS A 375 -3.14 -27.21 -8.02
C LYS A 375 -4.39 -26.42 -7.69
N ARG A 376 -4.25 -25.29 -6.98
CA ARG A 376 -5.37 -24.41 -6.59
C ARG A 376 -5.46 -23.17 -7.48
N ALA A 377 -5.16 -23.34 -8.76
CA ALA A 377 -4.90 -22.23 -9.67
C ALA A 377 -6.15 -21.52 -10.23
N ASN A 378 -7.36 -22.06 -10.02
CA ASN A 378 -8.59 -21.54 -10.60
C ASN A 378 -8.46 -21.35 -12.13
N LYS A 379 -8.14 -22.44 -12.84
CA LYS A 379 -7.79 -22.43 -14.28
C LYS A 379 -8.86 -21.79 -15.17
N ASN A 380 -10.11 -21.74 -14.71
CA ASN A 380 -11.20 -21.05 -15.39
C ASN A 380 -10.97 -19.54 -15.59
N ARG A 381 -10.06 -18.91 -14.82
CA ARG A 381 -9.67 -17.50 -14.95
C ARG A 381 -8.92 -17.17 -16.24
N TRP A 382 -8.33 -18.17 -16.89
CA TRP A 382 -7.42 -18.00 -18.03
C TRP A 382 -8.07 -18.20 -19.40
N GLY A 383 -9.38 -18.44 -19.42
CA GLY A 383 -10.11 -18.75 -20.65
C GLY A 383 -9.66 -20.06 -21.31
N SER A 384 -9.97 -20.21 -22.59
CA SER A 384 -9.66 -21.41 -23.38
C SER A 384 -8.42 -21.28 -24.26
N LYS A 385 -7.93 -20.06 -24.52
CA LYS A 385 -6.75 -19.83 -25.34
C LYS A 385 -5.50 -20.30 -24.57
N PRO A 386 -4.66 -21.18 -25.15
CA PRO A 386 -3.42 -21.57 -24.47
C PRO A 386 -2.49 -20.37 -24.29
N ALA A 387 -1.78 -20.34 -23.17
CA ALA A 387 -0.73 -19.34 -22.96
C ALA A 387 0.43 -19.59 -23.95
N PRO A 388 1.06 -18.52 -24.46
CA PRO A 388 2.12 -18.63 -25.46
C PRO A 388 3.44 -19.17 -24.85
N TYR A 389 4.37 -19.60 -25.72
CA TYR A 389 5.74 -20.02 -25.36
C TYR A 389 5.81 -21.14 -24.30
N ASP A 390 4.84 -22.06 -24.34
CA ASP A 390 4.72 -23.19 -23.40
C ASP A 390 4.70 -22.75 -21.92
N ILE A 391 4.31 -21.50 -21.64
CA ILE A 391 4.14 -21.01 -20.28
C ILE A 391 2.95 -21.76 -19.69
N ASN A 392 3.17 -22.46 -18.59
CA ASN A 392 2.09 -23.04 -17.80
C ASN A 392 1.68 -22.00 -16.74
N PRO A 393 0.49 -21.38 -16.86
CA PRO A 393 0.11 -20.30 -15.96
C PRO A 393 0.04 -20.80 -14.51
N VAL A 394 0.40 -19.91 -13.59
CA VAL A 394 0.46 -20.19 -12.15
C VAL A 394 -0.29 -19.08 -11.43
N LYS A 395 -1.14 -19.47 -10.48
CA LYS A 395 -1.79 -18.53 -9.58
C LYS A 395 -0.83 -18.18 -8.45
N GLY A 396 -0.67 -16.90 -8.14
CA GLY A 396 0.07 -16.44 -6.98
C GLY A 396 -0.49 -15.15 -6.41
N GLY A 397 0.37 -14.43 -5.71
CA GLY A 397 0.07 -13.15 -5.12
C GLY A 397 0.27 -12.00 -6.09
N VAL A 398 -0.35 -10.88 -5.75
CA VAL A 398 -0.16 -9.59 -6.45
C VAL A 398 1.11 -8.86 -6.01
N HIS A 399 1.71 -9.26 -4.88
CA HIS A 399 2.88 -8.59 -4.30
C HIS A 399 4.14 -9.42 -4.53
N THR A 400 5.13 -8.81 -5.15
CA THR A 400 6.32 -9.47 -5.68
C THR A 400 7.62 -8.88 -5.13
N LEU A 401 8.66 -9.72 -5.12
CA LEU A 401 10.06 -9.33 -5.00
C LEU A 401 10.83 -9.98 -6.15
N PHE A 402 11.19 -9.17 -7.14
CA PHE A 402 11.91 -9.60 -8.33
C PHE A 402 13.29 -8.98 -8.43
N ASN A 403 14.28 -9.80 -8.81
CA ASN A 403 15.58 -9.30 -9.18
C ASN A 403 15.51 -8.49 -10.50
N ARG A 404 16.53 -7.66 -10.76
CA ARG A 404 16.56 -6.82 -11.96
C ARG A 404 16.52 -7.62 -13.27
N ALA A 405 17.10 -8.84 -13.32
CA ALA A 405 17.07 -9.68 -14.51
C ALA A 405 15.66 -10.17 -14.87
N THR A 406 14.82 -10.43 -13.87
CA THR A 406 13.43 -10.83 -14.07
C THR A 406 12.59 -9.66 -14.57
N VAL A 407 12.82 -8.45 -14.04
CA VAL A 407 12.16 -7.23 -14.54
C VAL A 407 12.61 -6.91 -15.97
N ASP A 408 13.90 -7.05 -16.27
CA ASP A 408 14.43 -6.91 -17.65
C ASP A 408 13.73 -7.86 -18.63
N PHE A 409 13.57 -9.13 -18.25
CA PHE A 409 12.81 -10.09 -19.05
C PHE A 409 11.36 -9.64 -19.25
N ILE A 410 10.68 -9.15 -18.20
CA ILE A 410 9.29 -8.68 -18.29
C ILE A 410 9.14 -7.52 -19.28
N LEU A 411 10.07 -6.55 -19.23
CA LEU A 411 10.00 -5.35 -20.05
C LEU A 411 10.42 -5.59 -21.51
N HIS A 412 11.46 -6.41 -21.73
CA HIS A 412 12.15 -6.43 -23.02
C HIS A 412 11.99 -7.74 -23.82
N SER A 413 11.57 -8.84 -23.20
CA SER A 413 11.43 -10.13 -23.89
C SER A 413 10.17 -10.19 -24.77
N GLU A 414 10.29 -10.74 -25.98
CA GLU A 414 9.14 -11.06 -26.83
C GLU A 414 8.21 -12.09 -26.17
N THR A 415 8.79 -13.03 -25.40
CA THR A 415 8.02 -14.02 -24.64
C THR A 415 7.16 -13.37 -23.58
N ALA A 416 7.73 -12.45 -22.78
CA ALA A 416 6.99 -11.73 -21.77
C ALA A 416 5.91 -10.84 -22.38
N ARG A 417 6.22 -10.12 -23.46
CA ARG A 417 5.26 -9.28 -24.19
C ARG A 417 4.04 -10.07 -24.66
N ALA A 418 4.26 -11.21 -25.32
CA ALA A 418 3.16 -12.05 -25.77
C ALA A 418 2.35 -12.62 -24.61
N PHE A 419 2.99 -12.96 -23.48
CA PHE A 419 2.29 -13.43 -22.29
C PHE A 419 1.46 -12.33 -21.63
N VAL A 420 1.99 -11.11 -21.53
CA VAL A 420 1.25 -9.92 -21.05
C VAL A 420 0.06 -9.62 -21.97
N ASP A 421 0.22 -9.73 -23.29
CA ASP A 421 -0.87 -9.58 -24.25
C ASP A 421 -1.95 -10.65 -24.05
N TRP A 422 -1.56 -11.90 -23.79
CA TRP A 422 -2.50 -12.98 -23.47
C TRP A 422 -3.26 -12.71 -22.16
N LEU A 423 -2.60 -12.13 -21.15
CA LEU A 423 -3.22 -11.80 -19.86
C LEU A 423 -4.34 -10.74 -19.94
N LYS A 424 -4.37 -9.91 -21.00
CA LYS A 424 -5.41 -8.89 -21.19
C LYS A 424 -6.83 -9.48 -21.28
N ASP A 425 -6.93 -10.72 -21.74
CA ASP A 425 -8.19 -11.46 -21.89
C ASP A 425 -8.52 -12.36 -20.67
N THR A 426 -7.82 -12.20 -19.53
CA THR A 426 -7.94 -13.08 -18.35
C THR A 426 -8.46 -12.36 -17.10
N ASP A 427 -9.02 -13.13 -16.16
CA ASP A 427 -9.40 -12.62 -14.83
C ASP A 427 -8.21 -12.67 -13.86
N TYR A 428 -8.06 -11.64 -13.04
CA TYR A 428 -6.97 -11.51 -12.05
C TYR A 428 -5.56 -11.72 -12.64
N PRO A 429 -5.18 -10.97 -13.70
CA PRO A 429 -3.87 -11.14 -14.34
C PRO A 429 -2.70 -10.74 -13.43
N ASP A 430 -2.94 -9.85 -12.48
CA ASP A 430 -2.02 -9.48 -11.39
C ASP A 430 -1.70 -10.68 -10.46
N GLU A 431 -2.68 -11.56 -10.20
CA GLU A 431 -2.47 -12.84 -9.49
C GLU A 431 -1.90 -13.94 -10.40
N THR A 432 -1.54 -13.64 -11.66
CA THR A 432 -1.05 -14.62 -12.63
C THR A 432 0.34 -14.29 -13.17
N LEU A 433 0.64 -13.03 -13.53
CA LEU A 433 1.89 -12.65 -14.20
C LEU A 433 3.11 -13.08 -13.40
N PHE A 434 3.26 -12.54 -12.18
CA PHE A 434 4.48 -12.68 -11.39
C PHE A 434 4.76 -14.16 -11.08
N ALA A 435 3.76 -14.89 -10.61
CA ALA A 435 3.91 -16.31 -10.35
C ALA A 435 4.22 -17.10 -11.65
N SER A 436 3.56 -16.82 -12.76
CA SER A 436 3.83 -17.55 -14.00
C SER A 436 5.25 -17.31 -14.51
N ILE A 437 5.76 -16.07 -14.46
CA ILE A 437 7.15 -15.77 -14.80
C ILE A 437 8.12 -16.49 -13.85
N ASN A 438 7.82 -16.52 -12.55
CA ASN A 438 8.72 -17.11 -11.56
C ASN A 438 8.75 -18.64 -11.55
N PHE A 439 7.68 -19.29 -11.97
CA PHE A 439 7.50 -20.75 -11.82
C PHE A 439 7.52 -21.51 -13.15
N ASN A 440 8.15 -20.94 -14.18
CA ASN A 440 8.39 -21.59 -15.48
C ASN A 440 9.90 -21.61 -15.80
N PRO A 441 10.69 -22.53 -15.19
CA PRO A 441 12.15 -22.53 -15.27
C PRO A 441 12.71 -22.77 -16.67
N HIS A 442 11.90 -23.29 -17.61
CA HIS A 442 12.30 -23.44 -19.02
C HIS A 442 12.55 -22.08 -19.71
N LEU A 443 12.03 -20.99 -19.15
CA LEU A 443 12.31 -19.62 -19.61
C LEU A 443 13.75 -19.18 -19.28
N LYS A 444 14.47 -19.93 -18.43
CA LYS A 444 15.88 -19.71 -18.06
C LYS A 444 16.17 -18.30 -17.50
N ILE A 445 15.19 -17.70 -16.83
CA ILE A 445 15.33 -16.38 -16.21
C ILE A 445 16.09 -16.54 -14.89
N PRO A 446 17.26 -15.89 -14.70
CA PRO A 446 18.02 -16.00 -13.47
C PRO A 446 17.22 -15.63 -12.23
N GLY A 447 17.32 -16.43 -11.16
CA GLY A 447 16.63 -16.20 -9.89
C GLY A 447 15.20 -16.74 -9.80
N THR A 448 14.63 -17.22 -10.92
CA THR A 448 13.31 -17.88 -10.91
C THR A 448 13.37 -19.28 -10.31
N TYR A 449 12.23 -19.78 -9.85
CA TYR A 449 12.15 -21.04 -9.11
C TYR A 449 12.30 -22.27 -10.04
N ASN A 450 13.18 -23.18 -9.65
CA ASN A 450 13.47 -24.45 -10.35
C ASN A 450 13.27 -25.68 -9.44
N GLY A 451 12.62 -25.51 -8.29
CA GLY A 451 12.30 -26.63 -7.40
C GLY A 451 10.98 -27.31 -7.74
N THR A 452 10.64 -28.35 -6.99
CA THR A 452 9.40 -29.13 -7.18
C THR A 452 8.30 -28.78 -6.17
N LYS A 453 8.62 -28.06 -5.10
CA LYS A 453 7.75 -27.76 -3.96
C LYS A 453 6.96 -26.46 -4.15
N MET A 454 6.33 -26.30 -5.30
CA MET A 454 5.64 -25.06 -5.65
C MET A 454 4.58 -24.63 -4.62
N GLU A 455 3.83 -25.58 -4.04
CA GLU A 455 2.76 -25.29 -3.08
C GLU A 455 3.25 -24.92 -1.66
N GLU A 456 4.51 -25.21 -1.34
CA GLU A 456 5.13 -24.90 -0.04
C GLU A 456 5.92 -23.58 -0.09
N ASN A 457 6.06 -22.99 -1.28
CA ASN A 457 6.86 -21.80 -1.48
C ASN A 457 6.04 -20.55 -1.13
N GLU A 458 6.04 -20.18 0.16
CA GLU A 458 5.43 -18.95 0.65
C GLU A 458 6.33 -17.75 0.34
N SER A 459 5.71 -16.63 -0.08
CA SER A 459 6.45 -15.39 -0.33
C SER A 459 6.77 -14.67 0.97
N LEU A 460 8.01 -14.19 1.10
CA LEU A 460 8.43 -13.30 2.17
C LEU A 460 7.99 -11.84 1.98
N THR A 461 7.35 -11.50 0.85
CA THR A 461 7.02 -10.12 0.52
C THR A 461 5.98 -9.55 1.46
N ARG A 462 4.95 -10.32 1.83
CA ARG A 462 3.80 -9.79 2.56
C ARG A 462 3.23 -10.68 3.65
N TYR A 463 3.22 -10.15 4.88
CA TYR A 463 2.35 -10.64 5.93
C TYR A 463 0.90 -10.22 5.63
N LYS A 464 0.01 -11.20 5.47
CA LYS A 464 -1.43 -11.01 5.34
C LYS A 464 -2.15 -11.91 6.33
N GLN A 465 -3.09 -11.35 7.08
CA GLN A 465 -4.01 -12.13 7.90
C GLN A 465 -5.33 -12.26 7.15
N TRP A 466 -5.66 -13.46 6.71
CA TRP A 466 -6.99 -13.78 6.19
C TRP A 466 -8.01 -13.84 7.34
N TYR A 467 -9.29 -13.71 6.99
CA TYR A 467 -10.42 -13.76 7.93
C TYR A 467 -10.35 -14.96 8.91
N GLY A 468 -10.85 -14.76 10.13
CA GLY A 468 -10.87 -15.78 11.18
C GLY A 468 -10.75 -15.17 12.58
N ASN A 469 -10.68 -16.03 13.61
CA ASN A 469 -10.64 -15.63 15.03
C ASN A 469 -9.42 -14.78 15.41
N ASN A 470 -8.42 -14.74 14.53
CA ASN A 470 -7.14 -14.10 14.74
C ASN A 470 -7.06 -12.67 14.17
N CYS A 471 -8.20 -12.03 13.84
CA CYS A 471 -8.23 -10.64 13.40
C CYS A 471 -8.55 -9.70 14.55
N SER A 472 -7.56 -9.02 15.12
CA SER A 472 -7.75 -8.22 16.35
C SER A 472 -8.70 -7.04 16.17
N SER A 473 -8.69 -6.42 14.99
CA SER A 473 -9.65 -5.38 14.62
C SER A 473 -11.08 -5.92 14.47
N GLN A 474 -11.21 -7.23 14.20
CA GLN A 474 -12.41 -7.94 13.76
C GLN A 474 -13.10 -7.27 12.55
N HIS A 475 -12.37 -6.48 11.77
CA HIS A 475 -12.83 -5.89 10.53
C HIS A 475 -12.09 -6.52 9.38
N VAL A 476 -12.86 -6.92 8.37
CA VAL A 476 -12.36 -7.68 7.22
C VAL A 476 -12.88 -7.02 5.96
N VAL A 477 -11.99 -6.75 5.01
CA VAL A 477 -12.35 -6.20 3.70
C VAL A 477 -11.81 -7.14 2.63
N HIS A 478 -12.70 -7.71 1.81
CA HIS A 478 -12.37 -8.76 0.82
C HIS A 478 -11.63 -9.95 1.46
N SER A 479 -12.14 -10.45 2.59
CA SER A 479 -11.57 -11.60 3.30
C SER A 479 -10.19 -11.38 3.92
N ILE A 480 -9.63 -10.17 3.84
CA ILE A 480 -8.37 -9.76 4.50
C ILE A 480 -8.67 -8.93 5.74
N CYS A 481 -8.07 -9.31 6.87
CA CYS A 481 -8.11 -8.57 8.12
C CYS A 481 -7.47 -7.18 7.96
N ILE A 482 -8.12 -6.15 8.52
CA ILE A 482 -7.45 -4.86 8.72
C ILE A 482 -6.59 -4.98 9.97
N LEU A 483 -5.29 -4.83 9.81
CA LEU A 483 -4.32 -5.01 10.88
C LEU A 483 -4.38 -3.82 11.85
N SER A 484 -4.23 -4.11 13.14
CA SER A 484 -4.48 -3.18 14.23
C SER A 484 -3.46 -3.32 15.37
N THR A 485 -3.58 -2.51 16.41
CA THR A 485 -2.69 -2.47 17.57
C THR A 485 -2.60 -3.82 18.27
N GLY A 486 -3.69 -4.58 18.29
CA GLY A 486 -3.71 -5.94 18.85
C GLY A 486 -2.87 -6.96 18.06
N ASP A 487 -2.44 -6.61 16.85
CA ASP A 487 -1.66 -7.49 15.98
C ASP A 487 -0.15 -7.26 16.08
N LEU A 488 0.30 -6.21 16.78
CA LEU A 488 1.70 -5.79 16.84
C LEU A 488 2.67 -6.91 17.22
N TYR A 489 2.31 -7.78 18.16
CA TYR A 489 3.18 -8.91 18.56
C TYR A 489 3.47 -9.87 17.39
N ARG A 490 2.48 -10.15 16.51
CA ARG A 490 2.70 -10.96 15.31
C ARG A 490 3.45 -10.21 14.23
N LEU A 491 3.13 -8.92 14.07
CA LEU A 491 3.82 -8.07 13.10
C LEU A 491 5.30 -7.93 13.43
N GLY A 492 5.66 -7.76 14.71
CA GLY A 492 7.03 -7.66 15.18
C GLY A 492 7.82 -8.98 15.06
N ALA A 493 7.16 -10.13 15.20
CA ALA A 493 7.77 -11.45 15.07
C ALA A 493 7.80 -12.00 13.63
N SER A 494 7.09 -11.35 12.70
CA SER A 494 6.91 -11.84 11.34
C SER A 494 8.24 -11.84 10.55
N PRO A 495 8.54 -12.90 9.76
CA PRO A 495 9.71 -12.93 8.88
C PRO A 495 9.54 -12.05 7.64
N HIS A 496 8.33 -11.58 7.34
CA HIS A 496 8.01 -10.86 6.10
C HIS A 496 8.61 -9.45 6.08
N MET A 497 8.73 -8.91 4.86
CA MET A 497 9.22 -7.56 4.57
C MET A 497 8.21 -6.48 4.95
N PHE A 498 6.95 -6.69 4.58
CA PHE A 498 5.87 -5.73 4.74
C PHE A 498 4.61 -6.42 5.25
N ALA A 499 3.62 -5.63 5.67
CA ALA A 499 2.30 -6.12 6.08
C ALA A 499 1.17 -5.44 5.29
N ASN A 500 0.11 -6.21 5.07
CA ASN A 500 -1.13 -5.78 4.41
C ASN A 500 -2.35 -6.27 5.21
N LYS A 501 -3.35 -5.42 5.49
CA LYS A 501 -3.50 -4.00 5.17
C LYS A 501 -3.87 -3.16 6.39
N PHE A 502 -3.58 -1.87 6.32
CA PHE A 502 -3.82 -0.90 7.38
C PHE A 502 -4.73 0.24 6.91
N TYR A 503 -5.48 0.79 7.86
CA TYR A 503 -6.26 2.00 7.67
C TYR A 503 -6.09 2.92 8.87
N LEU A 504 -5.64 4.16 8.63
CA LEU A 504 -5.41 5.13 9.72
C LEU A 504 -6.69 5.46 10.50
N HIS A 505 -7.83 5.53 9.80
CA HIS A 505 -9.14 5.80 10.41
C HIS A 505 -9.64 4.66 11.30
N GLU A 506 -9.05 3.46 11.17
CA GLU A 506 -9.43 2.30 11.96
C GLU A 506 -8.50 2.09 13.15
N ASP A 507 -7.19 2.19 12.92
CA ASP A 507 -6.20 2.14 13.98
C ASP A 507 -4.95 2.89 13.53
N ARG A 508 -4.71 4.06 14.12
CA ARG A 508 -3.49 4.85 13.87
C ARG A 508 -2.35 4.51 14.81
N ILE A 509 -2.64 3.86 15.94
CA ILE A 509 -1.64 3.49 16.95
C ILE A 509 -0.73 2.39 16.40
N VAL A 510 -1.29 1.42 15.66
CA VAL A 510 -0.49 0.38 15.00
C VAL A 510 0.60 0.94 14.10
N ILE A 511 0.29 1.96 13.29
CA ILE A 511 1.29 2.62 12.43
C ILE A 511 2.27 3.42 13.28
N GLY A 512 1.81 4.07 14.35
CA GLY A 512 2.69 4.78 15.31
C GLY A 512 3.76 3.87 15.92
N CYS A 513 3.35 2.70 16.42
CA CYS A 513 4.27 1.72 16.99
C CYS A 513 5.17 1.04 15.94
N LEU A 514 4.68 0.80 14.73
CA LEU A 514 5.52 0.31 13.64
C LEU A 514 6.59 1.34 13.25
N GLU A 515 6.24 2.63 13.18
CA GLU A 515 7.23 3.69 12.95
C GLU A 515 8.24 3.79 14.09
N GLU A 516 7.78 3.80 15.34
CA GLU A 516 8.69 3.80 16.50
C GLU A 516 9.71 2.66 16.39
N LYS A 517 9.23 1.44 16.11
CA LYS A 517 10.10 0.28 15.93
C LYS A 517 11.08 0.47 14.77
N ILE A 518 10.60 0.85 13.57
CA ILE A 518 11.45 1.00 12.38
C ILE A 518 12.56 2.05 12.60
N PHE A 519 12.24 3.18 13.23
CA PHE A 519 13.22 4.25 13.46
C PHE A 519 14.18 3.94 14.62
N ASN A 520 13.71 3.30 15.70
CA ASN A 520 14.59 2.80 16.77
C ASN A 520 15.55 1.74 16.23
N ASP A 521 15.05 0.77 15.46
CA ASP A 521 15.87 -0.28 14.85
C ASP A 521 16.91 0.30 13.88
N THR A 522 16.49 1.24 13.01
CA THR A 522 17.41 1.91 12.06
C THR A 522 18.55 2.62 12.80
N ARG A 523 18.24 3.30 13.91
CA ARG A 523 19.26 3.94 14.76
C ARG A 523 20.19 2.90 15.38
N ASP A 524 19.64 1.84 15.97
CA ASP A 524 20.41 0.84 16.70
C ASP A 524 21.31 0.02 15.76
N GLU A 525 20.86 -0.24 14.53
CA GLU A 525 21.64 -0.85 13.46
C GLU A 525 22.78 0.06 13.00
N PHE A 526 22.50 1.34 12.79
CA PHE A 526 23.53 2.33 12.43
C PHE A 526 24.62 2.44 13.51
N LYS A 527 24.24 2.30 14.79
CA LYS A 527 25.18 2.29 15.92
C LYS A 527 25.87 0.94 16.15
N GLY A 528 25.51 -0.11 15.41
CA GLY A 528 26.01 -1.47 15.63
C GLY A 528 25.52 -2.13 16.92
N ILE A 529 24.49 -1.59 17.57
CA ILE A 529 23.84 -2.15 18.77
C ILE A 529 22.96 -3.34 18.39
N LYS A 530 22.28 -3.23 17.24
CA LYS A 530 21.40 -4.27 16.71
C LYS A 530 22.02 -4.88 15.45
N THR A 531 22.03 -6.21 15.38
CA THR A 531 22.41 -6.99 14.20
C THR A 531 21.22 -7.76 13.66
N PHE A 532 21.28 -8.14 12.39
CA PHE A 532 20.23 -8.91 11.71
C PHE A 532 20.75 -10.27 11.26
N ASP A 533 20.09 -11.35 11.72
CA ASP A 533 20.40 -12.73 11.33
C ASP A 533 19.70 -13.09 10.02
N THR A 534 20.49 -13.45 9.01
CA THR A 534 19.99 -13.81 7.67
C THR A 534 19.79 -15.30 7.47
N THR A 535 20.08 -16.15 8.47
CA THR A 535 20.13 -17.61 8.33
C THR A 535 18.80 -18.21 7.86
N PHE A 536 17.68 -17.78 8.43
CA PHE A 536 16.35 -18.20 7.99
C PHE A 536 16.13 -17.92 6.49
N TYR A 537 16.55 -16.75 6.03
CA TYR A 537 16.33 -16.28 4.67
C TYR A 537 17.20 -16.99 3.64
N SER A 538 18.47 -17.27 3.97
CA SER A 538 19.38 -17.98 3.06
C SER A 538 19.03 -19.46 2.86
N ASN A 539 18.23 -20.03 3.76
CA ASN A 539 17.89 -21.45 3.78
C ASN A 539 16.51 -21.74 3.16
N GLN A 540 15.85 -20.74 2.57
CA GLN A 540 14.56 -20.94 1.90
C GLN A 540 14.70 -21.85 0.67
N ASP A 541 13.69 -22.67 0.40
CA ASP A 541 13.69 -23.62 -0.72
C ASP A 541 13.92 -22.92 -2.06
N PHE A 542 13.31 -21.75 -2.27
CA PHE A 542 13.47 -20.97 -3.49
C PHE A 542 14.85 -20.33 -3.67
N VAL A 543 15.62 -20.17 -2.58
CA VAL A 543 17.01 -19.68 -2.65
C VAL A 543 17.94 -20.80 -3.09
N ILE A 544 17.69 -22.02 -2.62
CA ILE A 544 18.45 -23.23 -2.96
C ILE A 544 18.12 -23.64 -4.40
N ASN A 545 16.84 -23.71 -4.73
CA ASN A 545 16.30 -24.23 -5.99
C ASN A 545 15.89 -23.10 -6.95
N GLN A 546 16.84 -22.29 -7.36
CA GLN A 546 16.66 -21.23 -8.36
C GLN A 546 17.42 -21.53 -9.65
N VAL A 547 16.93 -21.02 -10.77
CA VAL A 547 17.67 -20.93 -12.03
C VAL A 547 18.89 -20.04 -11.80
N LYS A 548 20.09 -20.59 -12.06
CA LYS A 548 21.35 -19.85 -11.95
C LYS A 548 21.57 -19.05 -13.23
N GLY A 549 22.05 -17.81 -13.06
CA GLY A 549 22.43 -16.91 -14.15
C GLY A 549 23.81 -17.18 -14.70
#